data_AF-A0A9W4W7C7-F1
#
_entry.id   AF-A0A9W4W7C7-F1
#
_cell.length_a   1.000
_cell.length_b   1.000
_cell.length_c   1.000
_cell.angle_alpha   90.00
_cell.angle_beta   90.00
_cell.angle_gamma   90.00
#
_symmetry.space_group_name_H-M   'P 1'
#
loop_
_entity.id
_entity.type
_entity.pdbx_description
1 polymer ?
#
loop_
_entity_poly.entity_id
_entity_poly.type
_entity_poly.pdbx_seq_one_letter_code
_entity_poly.pdbx_strand_id
1 'polypeptide(L)'
;MRRLRVLRRLLVKYRASGKIDKHLYHELYHASKGNTFKHKRALVEHIHRAKAEKAREKALKDEMDAKRAKTKAARERKQERAAAKRNALMGEEEETK
;
A
#
# COMPACT_ATOMS: atom_id res chain seq x y z
N MET A 1 36.16 11.24 2.10
CA MET A 1 34.82 11.59 2.65
C MET A 1 33.80 12.18 1.66
N ARG A 2 34.19 12.65 0.46
CA ARG A 2 33.28 13.32 -0.50
C ARG A 2 32.09 12.48 -0.95
N ARG A 3 32.30 11.17 -1.22
CA ARG A 3 31.25 10.24 -1.68
C ARG A 3 30.04 10.18 -0.74
N LEU A 4 30.27 9.90 0.54
CA LEU A 4 29.19 9.79 1.54
C LEU A 4 28.35 11.06 1.64
N ARG A 5 29.00 12.24 1.57
CA ARG A 5 28.31 13.54 1.59
C ARG A 5 27.39 13.70 0.37
N VAL A 6 27.87 13.31 -0.82
CA VAL A 6 27.08 13.36 -2.07
C VAL A 6 25.85 12.46 -1.99
N LEU A 7 26.01 11.21 -1.52
CA LEU A 7 24.90 10.27 -1.37
C LEU A 7 23.86 10.75 -0.36
N ARG A 8 24.30 11.19 0.83
CA ARG A 8 23.40 11.68 1.88
C ARG A 8 22.68 12.96 1.47
N ARG A 9 23.37 13.91 0.82
CA ARG A 9 22.74 15.14 0.31
C ARG A 9 21.65 14.83 -0.71
N LEU A 10 21.85 13.82 -1.57
CA LEU A 10 20.83 13.36 -2.50
C LEU A 10 19.60 12.79 -1.77
N LEU A 11 19.82 11.92 -0.79
CA LEU A 11 18.72 11.32 0.00
C LEU A 11 17.88 12.39 0.71
N VAL A 12 18.54 13.38 1.33
CA VAL A 12 17.83 14.50 1.99
C VAL A 12 16.99 15.28 0.98
N LYS A 13 17.55 15.61 -0.20
CA LYS A 13 16.82 16.31 -1.26
C LYS A 13 15.60 15.50 -1.74
N TYR A 14 15.76 14.20 -1.94
CA TYR A 14 14.67 13.33 -2.42
C TYR A 14 13.58 13.13 -1.36
N ARG A 15 13.94 13.11 -0.08
CA ARG A 15 12.97 13.07 1.02
C ARG A 15 12.17 14.38 1.08
N ALA A 16 12.85 15.52 1.01
CA ALA A 16 12.20 16.83 1.01
C ALA A 16 11.27 17.02 -0.20
N SER A 17 11.64 16.50 -1.37
CA SER A 17 10.79 16.54 -2.57
C SER A 17 9.73 15.43 -2.63
N GLY A 18 9.54 14.64 -1.55
CA GLY A 18 8.57 13.54 -1.52
C GLY A 18 8.85 12.38 -2.48
N LYS A 19 10.04 12.31 -3.10
CA LYS A 19 10.39 11.22 -4.02
C LYS A 19 10.60 9.91 -3.28
N ILE A 20 11.03 9.96 -2.02
CA ILE A 20 11.19 8.84 -1.11
C ILE A 20 10.52 9.17 0.22
N ASP A 21 10.00 8.15 0.91
CA ASP A 21 9.44 8.29 2.25
C ASP A 21 10.50 8.18 3.36
N LYS A 22 10.08 8.37 4.62
CA LYS A 22 10.98 8.34 5.79
C LYS A 22 11.61 6.95 6.04
N HIS A 23 10.92 5.87 5.68
CA HIS A 23 11.37 4.50 5.91
C HIS A 23 12.44 4.14 4.89
N LEU A 24 12.14 4.36 3.60
CA LEU A 24 13.10 4.15 2.52
C LEU A 24 14.33 5.06 2.68
N TYR A 25 14.15 6.29 3.16
CA TYR A 25 15.28 7.16 3.51
C TYR A 25 16.19 6.54 4.58
N HIS A 26 15.62 5.99 5.66
CA HIS A 26 16.38 5.46 6.79
C HIS A 26 17.22 4.24 6.37
N GLU A 27 16.61 3.32 5.62
CA GLU A 27 17.29 2.15 5.07
C GLU A 27 18.47 2.55 4.16
N LEU A 28 18.22 3.43 3.19
CA LEU A 28 19.24 3.89 2.25
C LEU A 28 20.34 4.71 2.91
N TYR A 29 20.03 5.39 4.02
CA TYR A 29 21.01 6.15 4.79
C TYR A 29 22.06 5.23 5.43
N HIS A 30 21.62 4.12 6.02
CA HIS A 30 22.50 3.11 6.58
C HIS A 30 23.24 2.31 5.50
N ALA A 31 22.55 1.93 4.41
CA ALA A 31 23.19 1.26 3.27
C ALA A 31 24.27 2.15 2.61
N SER A 32 24.05 3.46 2.54
CA SER A 32 25.05 4.41 2.05
C SER A 32 26.30 4.45 2.95
N LYS A 33 26.15 4.23 4.27
CA LYS A 33 27.28 4.12 5.22
C LYS A 33 28.07 2.83 4.98
N GLY A 34 27.39 1.73 4.64
CA GLY A 34 27.96 0.39 4.41
C GLY A 34 28.63 0.17 3.04
N ASN A 35 28.92 1.21 2.26
CA ASN A 35 29.55 1.12 0.93
C ASN A 35 28.76 0.31 -0.12
N THR A 36 27.47 0.04 0.12
CA THR A 36 26.55 -0.63 -0.83
C THR A 36 26.47 0.12 -2.16
N PHE A 37 26.53 1.45 -2.12
CA PHE A 37 26.48 2.31 -3.30
C PHE A 37 27.85 2.95 -3.59
N LYS A 38 28.43 2.60 -4.75
CA LYS A 38 29.76 3.11 -5.18
C LYS A 38 29.71 4.55 -5.69
N HIS A 39 28.62 4.96 -6.32
CA HIS A 39 28.43 6.31 -6.86
C HIS A 39 26.95 6.72 -6.82
N LYS A 40 26.69 8.02 -7.01
CA LYS A 40 25.34 8.61 -6.97
C LYS A 40 24.36 7.89 -7.91
N ARG A 41 24.81 7.51 -9.11
CA ARG A 41 23.97 6.82 -10.11
C ARG A 41 23.46 5.46 -9.62
N ALA A 42 24.28 4.64 -8.96
CA ALA A 42 23.86 3.35 -8.42
C ALA A 42 22.77 3.52 -7.34
N LEU A 43 22.88 4.56 -6.50
CA LEU A 43 21.84 4.88 -5.52
C LEU A 43 20.52 5.30 -6.21
N VAL A 44 20.59 6.12 -7.25
CA VAL A 44 19.39 6.56 -7.99
C VAL A 44 18.70 5.39 -8.69
N GLU A 45 19.46 4.52 -9.36
CA GLU A 45 18.94 3.32 -10.02
C GLU A 45 18.25 2.40 -9.02
N HIS A 46 18.85 2.21 -7.83
CA HIS A 46 18.25 1.43 -6.76
C HIS A 46 16.94 2.07 -6.24
N ILE A 47 16.91 3.39 -6.05
CA ILE A 47 15.68 4.10 -5.65
C ILE A 47 14.57 3.91 -6.69
N HIS A 48 14.89 4.02 -7.99
CA HIS A 48 13.90 3.83 -9.05
C HIS A 48 13.34 2.41 -9.04
N ARG A 49 14.21 1.40 -8.88
CA ARG A 49 13.78 -0.01 -8.77
C ARG A 49 12.89 -0.24 -7.55
N ALA A 50 13.32 0.19 -6.37
CA ALA A 50 12.58 0.03 -5.13
C ALA A 50 11.19 0.71 -5.20
N LYS A 51 11.11 1.89 -5.82
CA LYS A 51 9.82 2.57 -6.04
C LYS A 51 8.90 1.81 -6.99
N ALA A 52 9.45 1.26 -8.08
CA ALA A 52 8.67 0.48 -9.03
C ALA A 52 8.16 -0.83 -8.40
N GLU A 53 8.95 -1.48 -7.55
CA GLU A 53 8.54 -2.65 -6.77
C GLU A 53 7.42 -2.31 -5.79
N LYS A 54 7.59 -1.26 -4.98
CA LYS A 54 6.56 -0.79 -4.03
C LYS A 54 5.26 -0.39 -4.73
N ALA A 55 5.34 0.23 -5.91
CA ALA A 55 4.17 0.58 -6.69
C ALA A 55 3.43 -0.66 -7.22
N ARG A 56 4.17 -1.67 -7.70
CA ARG A 56 3.60 -2.95 -8.13
C ARG A 56 2.92 -3.70 -6.98
N GLU A 57 3.59 -3.79 -5.83
CA GLU A 57 3.03 -4.42 -4.64
C GLU A 57 1.75 -3.72 -4.17
N LYS A 58 1.75 -2.38 -4.16
CA LYS A 58 0.56 -1.60 -3.84
C LYS A 58 -0.59 -1.89 -4.81
N ALA A 59 -0.34 -1.89 -6.12
CA ALA A 59 -1.38 -2.15 -7.11
C ALA A 59 -2.02 -3.54 -6.93
N LEU A 60 -1.20 -4.58 -6.69
CA LEU A 60 -1.69 -5.93 -6.42
C LEU A 60 -2.51 -5.99 -5.12
N LYS A 61 -2.05 -5.32 -4.07
CA LYS A 61 -2.78 -5.25 -2.80
C LYS A 61 -4.13 -4.55 -2.96
N ASP A 62 -4.15 -3.41 -3.63
CA ASP A 62 -5.36 -2.63 -3.88
C ASP A 62 -6.36 -3.44 -4.73
N GLU A 63 -5.91 -4.20 -5.72
CA GLU A 63 -6.75 -5.11 -6.51
C GLU A 63 -7.37 -6.23 -5.64
N MET A 64 -6.56 -6.85 -4.77
CA MET A 64 -7.02 -7.92 -3.89
C MET A 64 -8.01 -7.40 -2.84
N ASP A 65 -7.77 -6.23 -2.27
CA ASP A 65 -8.66 -5.60 -1.30
C ASP A 65 -9.97 -5.17 -1.97
N ALA A 66 -9.94 -4.69 -3.21
CA ALA A 66 -11.14 -4.42 -4.00
C ALA A 66 -11.98 -5.68 -4.25
N LYS A 67 -11.35 -6.81 -4.61
CA LYS A 67 -12.04 -8.11 -4.78
C LYS A 67 -12.66 -8.59 -3.46
N ARG A 68 -11.94 -8.45 -2.34
CA ARG A 68 -12.44 -8.79 -1.00
C ARG A 68 -13.63 -7.92 -0.60
N ALA A 69 -13.54 -6.61 -0.80
CA ALA A 69 -14.61 -5.67 -0.51
C ALA A 69 -15.88 -5.97 -1.33
N LYS A 70 -15.73 -6.26 -2.63
CA LYS A 70 -16.86 -6.66 -3.50
C LYS A 70 -17.54 -7.94 -3.02
N THR A 71 -16.75 -8.94 -2.64
CA THR A 71 -17.27 -10.23 -2.13
C THR A 71 -17.98 -10.04 -0.79
N LYS A 72 -17.41 -9.24 0.11
CA LYS A 72 -18.00 -8.91 1.41
C LYS A 72 -19.35 -8.20 1.22
N ALA A 73 -19.40 -7.15 0.39
CA ALA A 73 -20.62 -6.41 0.11
C ALA A 73 -21.71 -7.30 -0.53
N ALA A 74 -21.33 -8.22 -1.43
CA ALA A 74 -22.28 -9.17 -2.01
C ALA A 74 -22.86 -10.14 -0.97
N ARG A 75 -22.03 -10.59 -0.02
CA ARG A 75 -22.46 -11.45 1.10
C ARG A 75 -23.42 -10.72 2.04
N GLU A 76 -23.09 -9.49 2.43
CA GLU A 76 -23.93 -8.64 3.28
C GLU A 76 -25.30 -8.39 2.64
N ARG A 77 -25.35 -8.00 1.36
CA ARG A 77 -26.62 -7.84 0.62
C ARG A 77 -27.46 -9.11 0.58
N LYS A 78 -26.83 -10.29 0.47
CA LYS A 78 -27.56 -11.57 0.49
C LYS A 78 -28.15 -11.86 1.86
N GLN A 79 -27.40 -11.57 2.93
CA GLN A 79 -27.87 -11.71 4.30
C GLN A 79 -29.02 -10.74 4.61
N GLU A 80 -28.90 -9.48 4.20
CA GLU A 80 -29.95 -8.47 4.33
C GLU A 80 -31.24 -8.90 3.61
N ARG A 81 -31.14 -9.39 2.36
CA ARG A 81 -32.30 -9.91 1.62
C ARG A 81 -32.95 -11.12 2.30
N ALA A 82 -32.14 -12.04 2.83
CA ALA A 82 -32.66 -13.21 3.53
C ALA A 82 -33.35 -12.82 4.85
N ALA A 83 -32.77 -11.89 5.61
CA ALA A 83 -33.36 -11.34 6.82
C ALA A 83 -34.66 -10.58 6.52
N ALA A 84 -34.67 -9.72 5.51
CA ALA A 84 -35.86 -9.00 5.07
C ALA A 84 -36.99 -9.96 4.65
N LYS A 85 -36.67 -11.01 3.87
CA LYS A 85 -37.65 -12.04 3.49
C LYS A 85 -38.20 -12.78 4.71
N ARG A 86 -37.34 -13.16 5.66
CA ARG A 86 -37.77 -13.83 6.91
C ARG A 86 -38.69 -12.94 7.74
N ASN A 87 -38.36 -11.65 7.87
CA ASN A 87 -39.16 -10.70 8.64
C ASN A 87 -40.52 -10.44 7.98
N ALA A 88 -40.58 -10.35 6.65
CA ALA A 88 -41.84 -10.20 5.92
C ALA A 88 -42.78 -11.41 6.13
N LEU A 89 -42.24 -12.63 6.03
CA LEU A 89 -43.02 -13.86 6.29
C LEU A 89 -43.56 -13.93 7.72
N MET A 90 -42.77 -13.55 8.72
CA MET A 90 -43.24 -13.51 10.13
C MET A 90 -44.30 -12.44 10.35
N GLY A 91 -44.20 -11.28 9.68
CA GLY A 91 -45.22 -10.22 9.78
C GLY A 91 -46.55 -10.61 9.14
N GLU A 92 -46.53 -11.32 8.00
CA GLU A 92 -47.73 -11.86 7.36
C GLU A 92 -48.41 -12.96 8.22
N GLU A 93 -47.63 -13.77 8.95
CA GLU A 93 -48.18 -14.74 9.92
C GLU A 93 -48.80 -14.09 11.18
N GLU A 94 -48.34 -12.89 11.57
CA GLU A 94 -48.94 -12.12 12.67
C GLU A 94 -50.22 -11.39 12.24
N GLU A 95 -50.33 -10.90 11.00
CA GLU A 95 -51.55 -10.25 10.48
C GLU A 95 -52.70 -11.23 10.18
N THR A 96 -52.40 -12.52 9.99
CA THR A 96 -53.39 -13.54 9.64
C THR A 96 -54.01 -14.28 10.85
N LYS A 97 -53.57 -13.98 12.08
CA LYS A 97 -54.11 -14.51 13.34
C LYS A 97 -55.03 -13.52 14.04
#